data_AF-A0A7W0LFM7-F1
#
_entry.id   AF-A0A7W0LFM7-F1
#
_cell.length_a   1.000
_cell.length_b   1.000
_cell.length_c   1.000
_cell.angle_alpha   90.00
_cell.angle_beta   90.00
_cell.angle_gamma   90.00
#
_symmetry.space_group_name_H-M   'P 1'
#
loop_
_entity.id
_entity.type
_entity.pdbx_description
1 polymer ?
#
loop_
_entity_poly.entity_id
_entity_poly.type
_entity_poly.pdbx_seq_one_letter_code
_entity_poly.pdbx_strand_id
1 'polypeptide(L)' 'TIFSPFQVNARLMSHAAPDAIFMHCLPAHRGDEVTDEVIDSPASIVFDQSENRLHTQKAMLAMIATD' A
#
# COMPACT_ATOMS: atom_id res chain seq x y z
N THR A 1 16.50 -5.13 -12.43
CA THR A 1 16.54 -3.71 -12.82
C THR A 1 17.47 -2.97 -11.86
N ILE A 2 17.82 -1.70 -12.10
CA ILE A 2 18.57 -0.89 -11.11
C ILE A 2 17.82 -0.75 -9.77
N PHE A 3 16.50 -0.98 -9.76
CA PHE A 3 15.63 -0.91 -8.58
C PHE A 3 15.45 -2.25 -7.86
N SER A 4 15.98 -3.37 -8.38
CA SER A 4 15.83 -4.68 -7.73
C SER A 4 16.26 -4.73 -6.25
N PRO A 5 17.29 -3.97 -5.79
CA PRO A 5 17.63 -3.92 -4.35
C PRO A 5 16.57 -3.27 -3.46
N PHE A 6 15.57 -2.57 -4.03
CA PHE A 6 14.53 -1.83 -3.30
C PHE A 6 13.18 -2.54 -3.29
N GLN A 7 13.08 -3.74 -3.84
CA GLN A 7 11.84 -4.52 -3.81
C GLN A 7 11.40 -4.77 -2.36
N VAL A 8 10.15 -4.49 -2.07
CA VAL A 8 9.56 -4.85 -0.78
C VAL A 8 9.27 -6.33 -0.76
N ASN A 9 10.00 -7.07 0.07
CA ASN A 9 9.91 -8.51 0.24
C ASN A 9 9.92 -8.87 1.73
N ALA A 10 9.67 -10.14 2.06
CA ALA A 10 9.61 -10.60 3.46
C ALA A 10 10.88 -10.32 4.25
N ARG A 11 12.07 -10.42 3.62
CA ARG A 11 13.34 -10.08 4.27
C ARG A 11 13.38 -8.61 4.66
N LEU A 12 13.00 -7.70 3.77
CA LEU A 12 12.93 -6.27 4.10
C LEU A 12 11.90 -5.99 5.20
N MET A 13 10.71 -6.59 5.09
CA MET A 13 9.64 -6.44 6.07
C MET A 13 10.01 -6.96 7.46
N SER A 14 10.90 -7.96 7.56
CA SER A 14 11.37 -8.49 8.86
C SER A 14 12.17 -7.48 9.69
N HIS A 15 12.63 -6.39 9.08
CA HIS A 15 13.32 -5.29 9.77
C HIS A 15 12.36 -4.20 10.26
N ALA A 16 11.08 -4.25 9.89
CA ALA A 16 10.08 -3.29 10.31
C ALA A 16 9.64 -3.51 11.77
N ALA A 17 8.90 -2.55 12.32
CA ALA A 17 8.28 -2.72 13.63
C ALA A 17 7.29 -3.91 13.63
N PRO A 18 7.03 -4.55 14.78
CA PRO A 18 6.15 -5.72 14.86
C PRO A 18 4.71 -5.48 14.38
N ASP A 19 4.26 -4.24 14.41
CA ASP A 19 2.92 -3.77 14.01
C ASP A 19 2.93 -3.03 12.66
N ALA A 20 4.04 -3.11 11.92
CA ALA A 20 4.12 -2.49 10.60
C ALA A 20 3.13 -3.12 9.62
N ILE A 21 2.47 -2.26 8.84
CA ILE A 21 1.58 -2.65 7.76
C ILE A 21 2.19 -2.27 6.41
N PHE A 22 1.84 -3.02 5.37
CA PHE A 22 2.24 -2.75 4.00
C PHE A 22 1.13 -1.99 3.26
N MET A 23 1.51 -0.93 2.55
CA MET A 23 0.63 -0.06 1.76
C MET A 23 1.14 0.06 0.33
N HIS A 24 0.24 0.20 -0.63
CA HIS A 24 0.53 0.40 -2.05
C HIS A 24 -0.67 1.06 -2.74
N CYS A 25 -0.43 2.10 -3.52
CA CYS A 25 -1.50 2.90 -4.14
C CYS A 25 -2.26 2.21 -5.28
N LEU A 26 -1.69 1.13 -5.84
CA LEU A 26 -2.17 0.35 -6.99
C LEU A 26 -2.21 1.14 -8.33
N PRO A 27 -2.17 0.44 -9.49
CA PRO A 27 -1.92 -1.00 -9.66
C PRO A 27 -0.49 -1.38 -9.25
N ALA A 28 -0.30 -2.63 -8.80
CA ALA A 28 1.00 -3.18 -8.44
C ALA A 28 1.53 -4.14 -9.52
N HIS A 29 2.82 -4.06 -9.84
CA HIS A 29 3.60 -5.03 -10.60
C HIS A 29 4.28 -6.00 -9.64
N ARG A 30 3.60 -7.12 -9.41
CA ARG A 30 4.10 -8.23 -8.60
C ARG A 30 5.42 -8.77 -9.18
N GLY A 31 6.40 -8.98 -8.31
CA GLY A 31 7.73 -9.44 -8.69
C GLY A 31 8.70 -8.32 -9.10
N ASP A 32 8.23 -7.08 -9.25
CA ASP A 32 9.07 -5.89 -9.48
C ASP A 32 9.20 -5.07 -8.19
N GLU A 33 8.21 -4.25 -7.82
CA GLU A 33 8.31 -3.42 -6.60
C GLU A 33 7.94 -4.17 -5.31
N VAL A 34 7.15 -5.24 -5.40
CA VAL A 34 6.69 -6.01 -4.25
C VAL A 34 6.55 -7.50 -4.58
N THR A 35 6.84 -8.39 -3.64
CA THR A 35 6.58 -9.83 -3.78
C THR A 35 5.12 -10.18 -3.51
N ASP A 36 4.63 -11.27 -4.10
CA ASP A 36 3.29 -11.80 -3.82
C ASP A 36 3.08 -12.05 -2.33
N GLU A 37 4.10 -12.59 -1.66
CA GLU A 37 4.07 -12.86 -0.21
C GLU A 37 3.77 -11.61 0.62
N VAL A 38 4.32 -10.43 0.26
CA VAL A 38 4.08 -9.21 1.03
C VAL A 38 2.71 -8.63 0.74
N ILE A 39 2.34 -8.49 -0.54
CA ILE A 39 1.07 -7.83 -0.92
C ILE A 39 -0.16 -8.66 -0.54
N ASP A 40 -0.04 -9.98 -0.42
CA ASP A 40 -1.13 -10.87 0.02
C ASP A 40 -1.02 -11.27 1.51
N SER A 41 -0.04 -10.73 2.24
CA SER A 41 0.14 -11.01 3.67
C SER A 41 -0.97 -10.39 4.55
N PRO A 42 -1.17 -10.90 5.78
CA PRO A 42 -2.04 -10.26 6.77
C PRO A 42 -1.63 -8.84 7.17
N ALA A 43 -0.38 -8.44 6.90
CA ALA A 43 0.11 -7.08 7.15
C ALA A 43 -0.26 -6.11 6.02
N SER A 44 -0.74 -6.61 4.88
CA SER A 44 -1.10 -5.79 3.72
C SER A 44 -2.49 -5.18 3.90
N ILE A 45 -2.56 -3.85 3.78
CA ILE A 45 -3.82 -3.09 3.81
C ILE A 45 -4.11 -2.41 2.47
N VAL A 46 -3.59 -2.94 1.35
CA VAL A 46 -3.70 -2.31 0.02
C VAL A 46 -5.14 -2.11 -0.43
N PHE A 47 -6.05 -3.01 -0.05
CA PHE A 47 -7.47 -2.90 -0.37
C PHE A 47 -8.19 -1.89 0.53
N ASP A 48 -7.94 -1.91 1.85
CA ASP A 48 -8.49 -0.90 2.76
C ASP A 48 -8.00 0.52 2.40
N GLN A 49 -6.72 0.66 2.05
CA GLN A 49 -6.16 1.91 1.52
C GLN A 49 -6.88 2.35 0.24
N SER A 50 -7.19 1.41 -0.65
CA SER A 50 -7.89 1.69 -1.90
C SER A 50 -9.35 2.07 -1.66
N GLU A 51 -10.04 1.40 -0.74
CA GLU A 51 -11.41 1.75 -0.32
C GLU A 51 -11.48 3.16 0.27
N ASN A 52 -10.49 3.53 1.08
CA ASN A 52 -10.40 4.86 1.67
C ASN A 52 -10.37 6.00 0.65
N ARG A 53 -10.00 5.73 -0.63
CA ARG A 53 -10.14 6.71 -1.72
C ARG A 53 -11.56 7.25 -1.82
N LEU A 54 -12.58 6.40 -1.71
CA LEU A 54 -13.99 6.81 -1.78
C LEU A 54 -14.33 7.80 -0.66
N HIS A 55 -13.94 7.47 0.57
CA HIS A 55 -14.24 8.28 1.74
C HIS A 55 -13.51 9.62 1.70
N THR A 56 -12.21 9.61 1.40
CA THR A 56 -11.41 10.83 1.24
C THR A 56 -11.99 11.74 0.16
N GLN A 57 -12.36 11.18 -0.99
CA GLN A 57 -12.92 11.97 -2.10
C GLN A 57 -14.29 12.55 -1.75
N LYS A 58 -15.16 11.79 -1.08
CA LYS A 58 -16.45 12.32 -0.58
C LYS A 58 -16.25 13.50 0.36
N ALA A 59 -15.33 13.39 1.32
CA ALA A 59 -15.03 14.46 2.25
C ALA A 59 -14.47 15.70 1.53
N MET A 60 -13.54 15.49 0.59
CA MET A 60 -12.96 16.57 -0.21
C MET A 60 -14.02 17.30 -1.05
N LEU A 61 -14.91 16.56 -1.70
CA LEU A 61 -16.02 17.13 -2.47
C LEU A 61 -16.99 17.91 -1.57
N ALA A 62 -17.30 17.39 -0.38
CA ALA A 62 -18.15 18.09 0.58
C ALA A 62 -17.52 19.42 0.99
N MET A 63 -16.25 19.43 1.40
CA MET A 63 -15.53 20.66 1.73
C MET A 63 -15.58 21.68 0.59
N ILE A 64 -15.16 21.29 -0.61
CA ILE A 64 -15.13 22.20 -1.77
C ILE A 64 -16.52 22.72 -2.15
N ALA A 65 -17.58 21.95 -1.93
CA ALA A 65 -18.94 22.35 -2.27
C ALA A 65 -19.64 23.20 -1.19
N THR A 66 -19.15 23.17 0.05
CA THR A 66 -19.76 23.88 1.18
C THR A 66 -18.94 25.04 1.72
N ASP A 67 -17.66 25.11 1.36
CA ASP A 67 -16.77 26.25 1.61
C ASP A 67 -16.92 27.33 0.51
#